data_AF-A0A7W0DEE1-F1
#
_entry.id   AF-A0A7W0DEE1-F1
#
_cell.length_a   1.000
_cell.length_b   1.000
_cell.length_c   1.000
_cell.angle_alpha   90.00
_cell.angle_beta   90.00
_cell.angle_gamma   90.00
#
_symmetry.space_group_name_H-M   'P 1'
#
loop_
_entity.id
_entity.type
_entity.pdbx_description
1 polymer ?
#
loop_
_entity_poly.entity_id
_entity_poly.type
_entity_poly.pdbx_seq_one_letter_code
_entity_poly.pdbx_strand_id
1 'polypeptide(L)'
;MMLTDEQILQKLLEADQLPEKTVTIARFGIPILLRGLTGKQVFTLRERCTERADRRGVQTDRLDEEQFNVALIFAATVSPNWGDPRLLAKYQASSGEEVIKRILLAGELSALGDEVLDLSGFNTTLDEVKN
;
A
#
# COMPACT_ATOMS: atom_id res chain seq x y z
N MET A 1 -15.67 -29.72 -10.52
CA MET A 1 -14.66 -30.26 -11.45
C MET A 1 -13.36 -29.55 -11.15
N MET A 2 -12.28 -30.29 -10.87
CA MET A 2 -10.97 -29.68 -10.59
C MET A 2 -10.37 -29.10 -11.88
N LEU A 3 -9.62 -28.01 -11.77
CA LEU A 3 -8.91 -27.39 -12.89
C LEU A 3 -7.83 -28.35 -13.41
N THR A 4 -7.57 -28.34 -14.72
CA THR A 4 -6.40 -29.02 -15.29
C THR A 4 -5.13 -28.20 -15.04
N ASP A 5 -3.96 -28.84 -15.11
CA ASP A 5 -2.66 -28.15 -14.92
C ASP A 5 -2.47 -26.98 -15.89
N GLU A 6 -2.89 -27.12 -17.15
CA GLU A 6 -2.84 -26.06 -18.15
C GLU A 6 -3.74 -24.87 -17.77
N GLN A 7 -4.94 -25.15 -17.27
CA GLN A 7 -5.85 -24.11 -16.79
C GLN A 7 -5.32 -23.41 -15.54
N ILE A 8 -4.61 -24.14 -14.67
CA ILE A 8 -3.95 -23.57 -13.49
C ILE A 8 -2.82 -22.64 -13.93
N LEU A 9 -1.95 -23.09 -14.83
CA LEU A 9 -0.82 -22.31 -15.34
C LEU A 9 -1.30 -21.02 -16.02
N GLN A 10 -2.30 -21.10 -16.90
CA GLN A 10 -2.85 -19.93 -17.57
C GLN A 10 -3.38 -18.89 -16.57
N LYS A 11 -4.08 -19.34 -15.52
CA LYS A 11 -4.56 -18.43 -14.45
C LYS A 11 -3.43 -17.76 -13.68
N LEU A 12 -2.32 -18.46 -13.43
CA LEU A 12 -1.16 -17.88 -12.76
C LEU A 12 -0.45 -16.85 -13.64
N LEU A 13 -0.42 -17.06 -14.96
CA LEU A 13 0.15 -16.10 -15.91
C LEU A 13 -0.67 -14.81 -16.01
N GLU A 14 -1.98 -14.86 -15.74
CA GLU A 14 -2.90 -13.72 -15.75
C GLU A 14 -3.03 -13.03 -14.36
N ALA A 15 -2.35 -13.54 -13.33
CA ALA A 15 -2.47 -13.06 -11.95
C ALA A 15 -1.73 -11.73 -11.67
N ASP A 16 -1.15 -11.10 -12.70
CA ASP A 16 -0.47 -9.80 -12.58
C ASP A 16 -1.46 -8.62 -12.50
N GLN A 17 -2.74 -8.84 -12.82
CA GLN A 17 -3.81 -7.86 -12.67
C GLN A 17 -4.21 -7.74 -11.19
N LEU A 18 -3.67 -6.72 -10.52
CA LEU A 18 -3.96 -6.43 -9.12
C LEU A 18 -5.32 -5.74 -8.96
N PRO A 19 -6.06 -6.01 -7.86
CA PRO A 19 -7.36 -5.40 -7.63
C PRO A 19 -7.25 -3.89 -7.43
N GLU A 20 -8.26 -3.14 -7.89
CA GLU A 20 -8.38 -1.70 -7.73
C GLU A 20 -9.66 -1.33 -6.98
N LYS A 21 -9.62 -0.22 -6.23
CA LYS A 21 -10.78 0.33 -5.51
C LYS A 21 -10.67 1.84 -5.47
N THR A 22 -11.79 2.51 -5.78
CA THR A 22 -11.91 3.95 -5.55
C THR A 22 -12.46 4.20 -4.16
N VAL A 23 -11.72 4.96 -3.36
CA VAL A 23 -12.12 5.40 -2.02
C VAL A 23 -12.26 6.92 -2.00
N THR A 24 -12.95 7.46 -0.99
CA THR A 24 -13.11 8.90 -0.83
C THR A 24 -12.80 9.30 0.61
N ILE A 25 -12.12 10.44 0.79
CA ILE A 25 -11.94 11.05 2.11
C ILE A 25 -13.05 12.08 2.32
N ALA A 26 -13.89 11.88 3.34
CA ALA A 26 -15.06 12.72 3.60
C ALA A 26 -14.72 14.22 3.75
N ARG A 27 -13.56 14.54 4.34
CA ARG A 27 -13.15 15.92 4.63
C ARG A 27 -13.02 16.81 3.38
N PHE A 28 -12.63 16.24 2.24
CA PHE A 28 -12.46 17.02 1.01
C PHE A 28 -13.08 16.37 -0.24
N GLY A 29 -13.71 15.19 -0.12
CA GLY A 29 -14.61 14.62 -1.12
C GLY A 29 -13.96 14.23 -2.45
N ILE A 30 -12.64 14.09 -2.49
CA ILE A 30 -11.91 13.72 -3.72
C ILE A 30 -11.80 12.20 -3.81
N PRO A 31 -12.13 11.59 -4.96
CA PRO A 31 -11.90 10.17 -5.20
C PRO A 31 -10.40 9.87 -5.33
N ILE A 32 -9.96 8.80 -4.66
CA ILE A 32 -8.61 8.24 -4.74
C ILE A 32 -8.75 6.83 -5.30
N LEU A 33 -8.17 6.59 -6.48
CA LEU A 33 -8.06 5.26 -7.06
C LEU A 33 -6.82 4.57 -6.50
N LEU A 34 -7.03 3.51 -5.73
CA LEU A 34 -6.00 2.66 -5.18
C LEU A 34 -5.92 1.35 -5.96
N ARG A 35 -4.72 0.78 -6.04
CA ARG A 35 -4.45 -0.55 -6.55
C ARG A 35 -3.68 -1.36 -5.50
N GLY A 36 -3.98 -2.65 -5.39
CA GLY A 36 -3.23 -3.57 -4.53
C GLY A 36 -1.74 -3.59 -4.87
N LEU A 37 -0.95 -4.04 -3.91
CA LEU A 37 0.50 -4.21 -4.04
C LEU A 37 0.86 -5.69 -3.94
N THR A 38 1.84 -6.12 -4.71
CA THR A 38 2.42 -7.47 -4.56
C THR A 38 3.13 -7.59 -3.21
N GLY A 39 3.24 -8.82 -2.69
CA GLY A 39 4.00 -9.08 -1.46
C GLY A 39 5.44 -8.56 -1.51
N LYS A 40 6.10 -8.61 -2.68
CA LYS A 40 7.44 -8.04 -2.88
C LYS A 40 7.48 -6.53 -2.69
N GLN A 41 6.49 -5.81 -3.22
CA GLN A 41 6.39 -4.36 -3.06
C GLN A 41 6.17 -4.00 -1.60
N VAL A 42 5.19 -4.63 -0.93
CA VAL A 42 4.90 -4.37 0.49
C VAL A 42 6.12 -4.67 1.38
N PHE A 43 6.80 -5.80 1.15
CA PHE A 43 8.03 -6.16 1.87
C PHE A 43 9.12 -5.10 1.69
N THR A 44 9.36 -4.64 0.46
CA THR A 44 10.37 -3.63 0.15
C THR A 44 10.07 -2.30 0.83
N LEU A 45 8.80 -1.89 0.86
CA LEU A 45 8.38 -0.67 1.56
C LEU A 45 8.56 -0.81 3.08
N ARG A 46 8.23 -1.97 3.65
CA ARG A 46 8.38 -2.23 5.09
C ARG A 46 9.85 -2.17 5.51
N GLU A 47 10.73 -2.84 4.77
CA GLU A 47 12.17 -2.80 5.00
C GLU A 47 12.72 -1.37 4.96
N ARG A 48 12.31 -0.57 3.95
CA ARG A 48 12.71 0.84 3.82
C ARG A 48 12.27 1.69 5.02
N CYS A 49 11.17 1.33 5.68
CA CYS A 49 10.61 2.05 6.82
C CYS A 49 11.01 1.43 8.17
N THR A 50 11.90 0.42 8.19
CA THR A 50 12.34 -0.24 9.42
C THR A 50 13.71 0.30 9.82
N GLU A 51 13.77 0.95 10.97
CA GLU A 51 15.02 1.36 11.58
C GLU A 51 15.65 0.18 12.32
N ARG A 52 16.89 -0.14 11.95
CA ARG A 52 17.69 -1.17 12.62
C ARG A 52 18.71 -0.50 13.52
N ALA A 53 18.69 -0.83 14.80
CA ALA A 53 19.68 -0.36 15.76
C ALA A 53 20.33 -1.56 16.46
N ASP A 54 21.67 -1.55 16.52
CA ASP A 54 22.43 -2.42 17.40
C ASP A 54 22.87 -1.61 18.62
N ARG A 55 22.41 -2.01 19.81
CA ARG A 55 22.92 -1.47 21.07
C ARG A 55 23.46 -2.60 21.91
N ARG A 56 24.79 -2.65 22.03
CA ARG A 56 25.53 -3.61 22.88
C ARG A 56 25.26 -5.07 22.51
N GLY A 57 25.16 -5.38 21.21
CA GLY A 57 24.94 -6.75 20.73
C GLY A 57 23.48 -7.20 20.76
N VAL A 58 22.55 -6.31 21.12
CA VAL A 58 21.11 -6.52 20.95
C VAL A 58 20.67 -5.75 19.72
N GLN A 59 20.25 -6.49 18.69
CA GLN A 59 19.59 -5.92 17.52
C GLN A 59 18.14 -5.63 17.85
N THR A 60 17.71 -4.40 17.60
CA THR A 60 16.31 -3.97 17.69
C THR A 60 15.89 -3.40 16.35
N ASP A 61 14.85 -4.00 15.78
CA ASP A 61 14.19 -3.52 14.58
C ASP A 61 12.90 -2.79 14.99
N ARG A 62 12.73 -1.56 14.51
CA ARG A 62 11.52 -0.76 14.76
C ARG A 62 10.98 -0.25 13.44
N LEU A 63 9.76 -0.66 13.11
CA LEU A 63 9.02 -0.10 11.98
C LEU A 63 8.51 1.30 12.34
N ASP A 64 8.78 2.27 11.47
CA ASP A 64 8.06 3.54 11.44
C ASP A 64 6.72 3.32 10.73
N GLU A 65 5.67 3.10 11.52
CA GLU A 65 4.31 2.82 11.01
C GLU A 65 3.74 3.98 10.20
N GLU A 66 4.02 5.23 10.59
CA GLU A 66 3.52 6.41 9.88
C GLU A 66 4.18 6.52 8.51
N GLN A 67 5.51 6.40 8.46
CA GLN A 67 6.26 6.41 7.21
C GLN A 67 5.89 5.22 6.32
N PHE A 68 5.61 4.06 6.90
CA PHE A 68 5.15 2.89 6.17
C PHE A 68 3.76 3.11 5.57
N ASN A 69 2.81 3.69 6.30
CA ASN A 69 1.49 4.03 5.76
C ASN A 69 1.58 5.05 4.62
N VAL A 70 2.38 6.11 4.77
CA VAL A 70 2.62 7.08 3.69
C VAL A 70 3.20 6.40 2.45
N ALA A 71 4.17 5.51 2.65
CA ALA A 71 4.81 4.75 1.57
C ALA A 71 3.82 3.83 0.83
N LEU A 72 2.96 3.11 1.58
CA LEU A 72 1.91 2.27 1.02
C LEU A 72 0.94 3.08 0.16
N ILE A 73 0.41 4.17 0.72
CA ILE A 73 -0.57 5.03 0.04
C ILE A 73 0.03 5.59 -1.25
N PHE A 74 1.26 6.10 -1.20
CA PHE A 74 1.92 6.65 -2.38
C PHE A 74 2.13 5.60 -3.48
N ALA A 75 2.62 4.42 -3.11
CA ALA A 75 2.88 3.33 -4.07
C ALA A 75 1.60 2.74 -4.67
N ALA A 76 0.51 2.69 -3.89
CA ALA A 76 -0.77 2.13 -4.29
C ALA A 76 -1.68 3.12 -5.02
N THR A 77 -1.45 4.43 -4.89
CA THR A 77 -2.30 5.43 -5.55
C THR A 77 -2.04 5.44 -7.06
N VAL A 78 -3.08 5.14 -7.84
CA VAL A 78 -3.12 5.33 -9.29
C VAL A 78 -3.53 6.77 -9.61
N SER A 79 -4.49 7.34 -8.87
CA SER A 79 -4.84 8.75 -8.93
C SER A 79 -5.43 9.23 -7.58
N PRO A 80 -5.22 10.50 -7.16
CA PRO A 80 -4.54 11.58 -7.89
C PRO A 80 -3.02 11.45 -7.92
N ASN A 81 -2.36 12.26 -8.77
CA ASN A 81 -0.90 12.37 -8.77
C ASN A 81 -0.43 13.23 -7.59
N TRP A 82 -0.02 12.59 -6.49
CA TRP A 82 0.52 13.27 -5.30
C TRP A 82 1.82 14.06 -5.57
N GLY A 83 2.54 13.72 -6.64
CA GLY A 83 3.75 14.43 -7.09
C GLY A 83 3.47 15.59 -8.05
N ASP A 84 2.22 16.05 -8.21
CA ASP A 84 1.90 17.19 -9.08
C ASP A 84 2.70 18.44 -8.63
N PRO A 85 3.40 19.15 -9.54
CA PRO A 85 4.23 20.30 -9.20
C PRO A 85 3.48 21.41 -8.43
N ARG A 86 2.17 21.56 -8.66
CA ARG A 86 1.33 22.53 -7.95
C ARG A 86 1.09 22.12 -6.50
N LEU A 87 0.94 20.81 -6.24
CA LEU A 87 0.86 20.28 -4.88
C LEU A 87 2.20 20.45 -4.17
N LEU A 88 3.31 20.05 -4.81
CA LEU A 88 4.65 20.19 -4.25
C LEU A 88 4.95 21.65 -3.87
N ALA A 89 4.66 22.60 -4.76
CA ALA A 89 4.86 24.02 -4.51
C ALA A 89 3.96 24.56 -3.39
N LYS A 90 2.66 24.24 -3.41
CA LYS A 90 1.71 24.71 -2.38
C LYS A 90 2.09 24.22 -0.99
N TYR A 91 2.47 22.96 -0.87
CA TYR A 91 2.79 22.34 0.40
C TYR A 91 4.28 22.42 0.75
N GLN A 92 5.13 23.06 -0.06
CA GLN A 92 6.59 23.11 0.12
C GLN A 92 7.19 21.72 0.39
N ALA A 93 6.73 20.74 -0.37
CA ALA A 93 7.05 19.33 -0.22
C ALA A 93 8.12 18.91 -1.24
N SER A 94 9.04 18.05 -0.81
CA SER A 94 10.11 17.51 -1.67
C SER A 94 9.68 16.30 -2.49
N SER A 95 8.56 15.66 -2.14
CA SER A 95 8.05 14.45 -2.78
C SER A 95 6.53 14.32 -2.61
N GLY A 96 5.92 13.41 -3.38
CA GLY A 96 4.49 13.09 -3.21
C GLY A 96 4.18 12.41 -1.87
N GLU A 97 5.12 11.64 -1.31
CA GLU A 97 5.02 11.10 0.05
C GLU A 97 4.91 12.23 1.09
N GLU A 98 5.72 13.29 0.94
CA GLU A 98 5.67 14.46 1.82
C GLU A 98 4.37 15.27 1.64
N VAL A 99 3.83 15.32 0.42
CA VAL A 99 2.49 15.89 0.17
C VAL A 99 1.41 15.11 0.92
N ILE A 100 1.41 13.78 0.82
CA ILE A 100 0.47 12.90 1.55
C ILE A 100 0.57 13.16 3.05
N LYS A 101 1.79 13.16 3.60
CA LYS A 101 2.06 13.38 5.03
C LYS A 101 1.57 14.75 5.53
N ARG A 102 1.65 15.79 4.69
CA ARG A 102 1.19 17.15 5.05
C ARG A 102 -0.31 17.37 4.91
N ILE A 103 -0.95 16.71 3.94
CA ILE A 103 -2.37 16.92 3.65
C ILE A 103 -3.27 16.04 4.52
N LEU A 104 -2.88 14.78 4.71
CA LEU A 104 -3.72 13.79 5.36
C LEU A 104 -3.55 13.82 6.88
N LEU A 105 -4.67 13.64 7.59
CA LEU A 105 -4.67 13.47 9.03
C LEU A 105 -4.20 12.04 9.40
N ALA A 106 -3.68 11.85 10.62
CA ALA A 106 -3.18 10.54 11.07
C ALA A 106 -4.21 9.40 10.92
N GLY A 107 -5.49 9.66 11.24
CA GLY A 107 -6.56 8.68 11.04
C GLY A 107 -6.88 8.41 9.56
N GLU A 108 -6.72 9.40 8.69
CA GLU A 108 -6.89 9.24 7.24
C GLU A 108 -5.74 8.41 6.64
N LEU A 109 -4.50 8.61 7.13
CA LEU A 109 -3.34 7.80 6.78
C LEU A 109 -3.53 6.34 7.19
N SER A 110 -3.96 6.10 8.42
CA SER A 110 -4.23 4.73 8.91
C SER A 110 -5.29 4.05 8.04
N ALA A 111 -6.44 4.72 7.84
CA ALA A 111 -7.55 4.12 7.09
C ALA A 111 -7.20 3.83 5.62
N LEU A 112 -6.46 4.71 4.95
CA LEU A 112 -6.00 4.44 3.59
C LEU A 112 -4.92 3.34 3.55
N GLY A 113 -4.02 3.31 4.53
CA GLY A 113 -3.02 2.25 4.66
C GLY A 113 -3.68 0.88 4.80
N ASP A 114 -4.70 0.77 5.66
CA ASP A 114 -5.50 -0.44 5.86
C ASP A 114 -6.17 -0.87 4.56
N GLU A 115 -6.81 0.06 3.83
CA GLU A 115 -7.44 -0.26 2.55
C GLU A 115 -6.44 -0.73 1.47
N VAL A 116 -5.21 -0.19 1.48
CA VAL A 116 -4.13 -0.67 0.61
C VAL A 116 -3.71 -2.10 0.98
N LEU A 117 -3.57 -2.41 2.27
CA LEU A 117 -3.22 -3.75 2.74
C LEU A 117 -4.34 -4.76 2.42
N ASP A 118 -5.60 -4.35 2.55
CA ASP A 118 -6.76 -5.17 2.18
C ASP A 118 -6.76 -5.52 0.71
N LEU A 119 -6.56 -4.53 -0.17
CA LEU A 119 -6.38 -4.75 -1.61
C LEU A 119 -5.16 -5.62 -1.93
N SER A 120 -4.15 -5.58 -1.07
CA SER A 120 -2.93 -6.40 -1.19
C SER A 120 -3.11 -7.82 -0.62
N GLY A 121 -4.32 -8.18 -0.16
CA GLY A 121 -4.69 -9.52 0.25
C GLY A 121 -4.35 -9.88 1.70
N PHE A 122 -4.07 -8.91 2.57
CA PHE A 122 -3.76 -9.17 3.98
C PHE A 122 -4.96 -9.75 4.77
N ASN A 123 -6.18 -9.49 4.31
CA ASN A 123 -7.42 -10.02 4.89
C ASN A 123 -8.08 -11.11 4.02
N THR A 124 -7.32 -11.73 3.12
CA THR A 124 -7.82 -12.85 2.30
C THR A 124 -7.96 -14.12 3.13
N THR A 125 -9.14 -14.74 3.08
CA THR A 125 -9.39 -16.05 3.66
C THR A 125 -9.03 -17.16 2.68
N LEU A 126 -8.47 -18.27 3.19
CA LEU A 126 -8.23 -19.47 2.40
C LEU A 126 -9.40 -20.43 2.59
N ASP A 127 -10.04 -20.83 1.50
CA ASP A 127 -11.09 -21.84 1.52
C ASP A 127 -10.49 -23.25 1.57
N GLU A 128 -10.98 -24.08 2.48
CA GLU A 128 -10.69 -25.51 2.47
C GLU A 128 -11.59 -26.23 1.45
N VAL A 129 -10.97 -26.96 0.52
CA VAL A 129 -11.71 -27.86 -0.36
C VAL A 129 -12.17 -29.06 0.47
N LYS A 130 -13.47 -29.14 0.76
CA LYS A 130 -14.07 -30.36 1.34
C LYS A 130 -14.11 -31.43 0.25
N ASN A 131 -13.40 -32.53 0.50
CA ASN A 131 -13.37 -33.73 -0.35
C ASN A 131 -14.73 -34.43 -0.40
#